data_AF-A0A6N6S516-F1
#
_entry.id   AF-A0A6N6S516-F1
#
_cell.length_a   1.000
_cell.length_b   1.000
_cell.length_c   1.000
_cell.angle_alpha   90.00
_cell.angle_beta   90.00
_cell.angle_gamma   90.00
#
_symmetry.space_group_name_H-M   'P 1'
#
loop_
_entity.id
_entity.type
_entity.pdbx_description
1 polymer ?
#
loop_
_entity_poly.entity_id
_entity_poly.type
_entity_poly.pdbx_seq_one_letter_code
_entity_poly.pdbx_strand_id
1 'polypeptide(L)'
;MGLQIYPPGERQPRVFVVQRRTVEYSEWEYDPNPDTASYLLGMSVRRVVGIPWSEENEDLFDRLSEGAVFHLILNTGAVIEYTFERQTEVRRSDTAAFRQISPGLVLVLIGELDDEGAPTATRLLVVGRYEAEQELTREGFLSTDIERDVPLATPIPVFPTATPQPARDLLYVELVSVGTSPDGYLVTKMRLYNGQYELVTLYPDDIQMTFGNQPNPPGPWIPASNLENMTILPGQAADLTITWAWEGQMPYATLRVLAYEFSIQLQ
;
A
#
# COMPACT_ATOMS: atom_id res chain seq x y z
N MET A 1 -8.00 -11.21 0.18
CA MET A 1 -6.59 -11.07 -0.23
C MET A 1 -5.92 -12.43 0.00
N GLY A 2 -4.95 -12.80 -0.81
CA GLY A 2 -4.20 -14.05 -0.67
C GLY A 2 -2.70 -13.79 -0.61
N LEU A 3 -1.96 -14.67 0.06
CA LEU A 3 -0.50 -14.68 0.06
C LEU A 3 -0.04 -16.05 -0.41
N GLN A 4 0.89 -16.08 -1.35
CA GLN A 4 1.58 -17.28 -1.78
C GLN A 4 3.08 -17.11 -1.54
N ILE A 5 3.69 -18.11 -0.93
CA ILE A 5 5.12 -18.16 -0.63
C ILE A 5 5.73 -19.33 -1.39
N TYR A 6 6.71 -19.04 -2.23
CA TYR A 6 7.49 -20.02 -2.99
C TYR A 6 8.89 -20.10 -2.38
N PRO A 7 9.20 -21.15 -1.59
CA PRO A 7 10.56 -21.40 -1.15
C PRO A 7 11.49 -21.64 -2.36
N PRO A 8 12.82 -21.46 -2.20
CA PRO A 8 13.75 -21.59 -3.31
C PRO A 8 13.68 -22.98 -3.96
N GLY A 9 13.51 -23.02 -5.28
CA GLY A 9 13.48 -24.27 -6.05
C GLY A 9 12.14 -25.05 -5.98
N GLU A 10 11.16 -24.59 -5.21
CA GLU A 10 9.85 -25.21 -5.10
C GLU A 10 8.87 -24.66 -6.14
N ARG A 11 8.03 -25.53 -6.71
CA ARG A 11 7.02 -25.16 -7.71
C ARG A 11 5.62 -25.00 -7.12
N GLN A 12 5.38 -25.54 -5.93
CA GLN A 12 4.10 -25.43 -5.24
C GLN A 12 4.25 -24.41 -4.10
N PRO A 13 3.40 -23.38 -4.04
CA PRO A 13 3.48 -22.40 -2.97
C PRO A 13 2.81 -22.90 -1.70
N ARG A 14 3.28 -22.41 -0.55
CA ARG A 14 2.43 -22.32 0.64
C ARG A 14 1.44 -21.18 0.47
N VAL A 15 0.16 -21.45 0.69
CA VAL A 15 -0.93 -20.49 0.45
C VAL A 15 -1.59 -20.10 1.76
N PHE A 16 -1.79 -18.80 1.96
CA PHE A 16 -2.48 -18.24 3.11
C PHE A 16 -3.69 -17.41 2.67
N VAL A 17 -4.79 -17.56 3.39
CA VAL A 17 -5.90 -16.60 3.34
C VAL A 17 -5.47 -15.38 4.16
N VAL A 18 -5.51 -14.19 3.58
CA VAL A 18 -5.07 -12.99 4.30
C VAL A 18 -6.25 -12.17 4.78
N GLN A 19 -6.33 -12.00 6.10
CA GLN A 19 -7.31 -11.17 6.79
C GLN A 19 -6.70 -9.81 7.16
N ARG A 20 -7.50 -8.76 7.07
CA ARG A 20 -7.10 -7.41 7.48
C ARG A 20 -7.32 -7.26 8.98
N ARG A 21 -6.32 -6.80 9.70
CA ARG A 21 -6.39 -6.57 11.15
C ARG A 21 -5.83 -5.19 11.49
N THR A 22 -6.42 -4.57 12.51
CA THR A 22 -5.93 -3.32 13.09
C THR A 22 -5.01 -3.68 14.26
N VAL A 23 -3.94 -2.93 14.47
CA VAL A 23 -3.06 -3.10 15.63
C VAL A 23 -3.30 -1.95 16.57
N GLU A 24 -3.76 -2.24 17.79
CA GLU A 24 -4.01 -1.22 18.82
C GLU A 24 -2.83 -1.09 19.81
N TYR A 25 -2.01 -2.15 19.98
CA TYR A 25 -0.84 -2.19 20.87
C TYR A 25 0.27 -3.08 20.28
N SER A 26 1.47 -3.18 20.88
CA SER A 26 2.60 -4.02 20.41
C SER A 26 2.28 -5.53 20.20
N GLU A 27 1.05 -5.93 20.53
CA GLU A 27 0.47 -7.24 20.29
C GLU A 27 -0.63 -7.16 19.24
N TRP A 28 -0.62 -8.14 18.33
CA TRP A 28 -1.52 -8.17 17.19
C TRP A 28 -2.69 -9.08 17.53
N GLU A 29 -3.90 -8.66 17.22
CA GLU A 29 -5.02 -9.60 17.17
C GLU A 29 -4.89 -10.41 15.88
N TYR A 30 -4.71 -11.74 16.00
CA TYR A 30 -4.55 -12.64 14.87
C TYR A 30 -5.40 -13.90 15.04
N ASP A 31 -5.71 -14.55 13.92
CA ASP A 31 -6.36 -15.86 13.89
C ASP A 31 -5.28 -16.95 14.08
N PRO A 32 -5.38 -17.84 15.08
CA PRO A 32 -4.37 -18.87 15.33
C PRO A 32 -4.36 -19.98 14.28
N ASN A 33 -5.29 -20.00 13.32
CA ASN A 33 -5.27 -20.96 12.23
C ASN A 33 -3.98 -20.81 11.39
N PRO A 34 -3.16 -21.88 11.22
CA PRO A 34 -1.89 -21.83 10.51
C PRO A 34 -2.00 -21.39 9.03
N ASP A 35 -3.19 -21.49 8.42
CA ASP A 35 -3.47 -21.08 7.03
C ASP A 35 -3.94 -19.63 6.90
N THR A 36 -4.12 -18.91 8.01
CA THR A 36 -4.66 -17.55 8.02
C THR A 36 -3.58 -16.53 8.39
N ALA A 37 -3.21 -15.71 7.43
CA ALA A 37 -2.26 -14.63 7.63
C ALA A 37 -2.96 -13.31 8.01
N SER A 38 -2.31 -12.50 8.84
CA SER A 38 -2.83 -11.23 9.33
C SER A 38 -2.10 -10.04 8.71
N TYR A 39 -2.76 -9.31 7.82
CA TYR A 39 -2.24 -8.07 7.23
C TYR A 39 -2.59 -6.87 8.10
N LEU A 40 -1.60 -6.06 8.49
CA LEU A 40 -1.92 -4.84 9.24
C LEU A 40 -2.37 -3.72 8.31
N LEU A 41 -3.44 -3.05 8.72
CA LEU A 41 -3.98 -1.88 8.03
C LEU A 41 -3.07 -0.65 8.19
N GLY A 42 -3.08 0.26 7.20
CA GLY A 42 -2.33 1.53 7.24
C GLY A 42 -0.87 1.49 6.74
N MET A 43 -0.40 0.35 6.22
CA MET A 43 0.98 0.20 5.72
C MET A 43 1.01 0.06 4.19
N SER A 44 1.13 1.18 3.49
CA SER A 44 1.06 1.22 2.02
C SER A 44 2.43 1.15 1.34
N VAL A 45 3.51 1.49 2.05
CA VAL A 45 4.88 1.47 1.51
C VAL A 45 5.50 0.09 1.73
N ARG A 46 5.59 -0.33 2.99
CA ARG A 46 6.11 -1.63 3.40
C ARG A 46 4.98 -2.45 4.01
N ARG A 47 4.46 -3.40 3.24
CA ARG A 47 3.38 -4.28 3.68
C ARG A 47 3.91 -5.24 4.73
N VAL A 48 3.18 -5.43 5.82
CA VAL A 48 3.56 -6.35 6.90
C VAL A 48 2.44 -7.35 7.12
N VAL A 49 2.81 -8.62 7.10
CA VAL A 49 1.92 -9.76 7.23
C VAL A 49 2.43 -10.65 8.35
N GLY A 50 1.56 -10.90 9.34
CA GLY A 50 1.79 -11.86 10.42
C GLY A 50 1.38 -13.26 10.01
N ILE A 51 2.28 -14.22 10.15
CA ILE A 51 2.02 -15.64 9.96
C ILE A 51 1.96 -16.28 11.35
N PRO A 52 0.85 -16.92 11.74
CA PRO A 52 0.75 -17.56 13.04
C PRO A 52 1.75 -18.72 13.15
N TRP A 53 2.35 -18.87 14.32
CA TRP A 53 3.30 -19.91 14.61
C TRP A 53 2.61 -21.28 14.59
N SER A 54 3.27 -22.21 13.91
CA SER A 54 3.06 -23.65 13.94
C SER A 54 4.39 -24.28 13.53
N GLU A 55 4.64 -25.55 13.87
CA GLU A 55 5.85 -26.27 13.43
C GLU A 55 6.03 -26.18 11.89
N GLU A 56 4.93 -26.29 11.14
CA GLU A 56 4.95 -26.15 9.67
C GLU A 56 5.36 -24.74 9.19
N ASN A 57 4.87 -23.69 9.85
CA ASN A 57 5.18 -22.31 9.46
C ASN A 57 6.59 -21.91 9.91
N GLU A 58 7.09 -22.48 11.01
CA GLU A 58 8.49 -22.36 11.42
C GLU A 58 9.41 -23.04 10.39
N ASP A 59 9.15 -24.30 10.04
CA ASP A 59 9.85 -25.04 8.98
C ASP A 59 9.81 -24.32 7.62
N LEU A 60 8.72 -23.60 7.33
CA LEU A 60 8.64 -22.74 6.16
C LEU A 60 9.63 -21.58 6.26
N PHE A 61 9.64 -20.84 7.36
CA PHE A 61 10.52 -19.69 7.56
C PHE A 61 12.00 -20.10 7.55
N ASP A 62 12.35 -21.27 8.07
CA ASP A 62 13.71 -21.81 8.03
C ASP A 62 14.21 -22.12 6.61
N ARG A 63 13.29 -22.40 5.68
CA ARG A 63 13.60 -22.62 4.26
C ARG A 63 13.67 -21.34 3.43
N LEU A 64 13.19 -20.21 3.95
CA LEU A 64 13.18 -18.95 3.19
C LEU A 64 14.59 -18.36 3.10
N SER A 65 15.13 -18.35 1.89
CA SER A 65 16.46 -17.80 1.59
C SER A 65 16.48 -17.19 0.19
N GLU A 66 17.67 -16.80 -0.29
CA GLU A 66 17.84 -16.21 -1.62
C GLU A 66 17.23 -17.10 -2.72
N GLY A 67 16.43 -16.50 -3.60
CA GLY A 67 15.64 -17.21 -4.60
C GLY A 67 14.20 -17.53 -4.18
N ALA A 68 13.80 -17.26 -2.92
CA ALA A 68 12.40 -17.31 -2.53
C ALA A 68 11.61 -16.12 -3.10
N VAL A 69 10.36 -16.39 -3.47
CA VAL A 69 9.44 -15.43 -4.10
C VAL A 69 8.13 -15.38 -3.32
N PHE A 70 7.58 -14.18 -3.16
CA PHE A 70 6.33 -13.93 -2.45
C PHE A 70 5.34 -13.23 -3.37
N HIS A 71 4.14 -13.77 -3.49
CA HIS A 71 3.05 -13.17 -4.26
C HIS A 71 1.93 -12.72 -3.34
N LEU A 72 1.64 -11.43 -3.34
CA LEU A 72 0.48 -10.86 -2.65
C LEU A 72 -0.64 -10.58 -3.64
N ILE A 73 -1.73 -11.33 -3.51
CA ILE A 73 -2.91 -11.24 -4.38
C ILE A 73 -3.93 -10.31 -3.74
N LEU A 74 -4.03 -9.09 -4.26
CA LEU A 74 -4.95 -8.06 -3.78
C LEU A 74 -6.41 -8.43 -4.04
N ASN A 75 -7.34 -7.77 -3.33
CA ASN A 75 -8.78 -7.98 -3.55
C ASN A 75 -9.24 -7.59 -4.97
N THR A 76 -8.45 -6.77 -5.68
CA THR A 76 -8.66 -6.40 -7.09
C THR A 76 -8.26 -7.51 -8.07
N GLY A 77 -7.65 -8.60 -7.59
CA GLY A 77 -7.05 -9.65 -8.42
C GLY A 77 -5.62 -9.35 -8.89
N ALA A 78 -5.11 -8.13 -8.65
CA ALA A 78 -3.74 -7.78 -8.96
C ALA A 78 -2.76 -8.58 -8.08
N VAL A 79 -1.68 -9.06 -8.69
CA VAL A 79 -0.59 -9.78 -8.00
C VAL A 79 0.60 -8.84 -7.89
N ILE A 80 1.11 -8.68 -6.68
CA ILE A 80 2.39 -7.99 -6.41
C ILE A 80 3.41 -9.06 -6.05
N GLU A 81 4.53 -9.08 -6.76
CA GLU A 81 5.65 -9.96 -6.48
C GLU A 81 6.70 -9.27 -5.62
N TYR A 82 7.30 -10.03 -4.71
CA TYR A 82 8.45 -9.63 -3.92
C TYR A 82 9.49 -10.74 -3.95
N THR A 83 10.76 -10.39 -3.93
CA THR A 83 11.86 -11.35 -3.84
C THR A 83 12.50 -11.28 -2.47
N PHE A 84 12.98 -12.41 -1.94
CA PHE A 84 13.72 -12.44 -0.69
C PHE A 84 14.88 -11.43 -0.68
N GLU A 85 14.95 -10.64 0.39
CA GLU A 85 16.07 -9.72 0.65
C GLU A 85 16.89 -10.23 1.83
N ARG A 86 16.24 -10.51 2.96
CA ARG A 86 16.92 -10.96 4.19
C ARG A 86 15.95 -11.56 5.20
N GLN A 87 16.51 -12.33 6.13
CA GLN A 87 15.85 -12.84 7.32
C GLN A 87 16.57 -12.33 8.57
N THR A 88 15.83 -12.02 9.63
CA THR A 88 16.40 -11.55 10.89
C THR A 88 15.51 -11.94 12.05
N GLU A 89 16.12 -12.22 13.19
CA GLU A 89 15.41 -12.31 14.46
C GLU A 89 15.42 -10.93 15.13
N VAL A 90 14.27 -10.49 15.68
CA VAL A 90 14.15 -9.20 16.37
C VAL A 90 13.41 -9.36 17.69
N ARG A 91 13.61 -8.43 18.62
CA ARG A 91 12.83 -8.38 19.87
C ARG A 91 11.38 -8.02 19.59
N ARG A 92 10.43 -8.54 20.37
CA ARG A 92 9.00 -8.19 20.24
C ARG A 92 8.69 -6.69 20.39
N SER A 93 9.54 -5.95 21.09
CA SER A 93 9.45 -4.49 21.24
C SER A 93 10.04 -3.70 20.07
N ASP A 94 10.71 -4.37 19.13
CA ASP A 94 11.32 -3.72 17.97
C ASP A 94 10.25 -3.35 16.93
N THR A 95 10.05 -2.05 16.73
CA THR A 95 9.11 -1.50 15.75
C THR A 95 9.77 -1.09 14.44
N ALA A 96 11.08 -1.31 14.28
CA ALA A 96 11.82 -0.92 13.09
C ALA A 96 11.28 -1.58 11.82
N ALA A 97 10.75 -2.80 11.92
CA ALA A 97 10.13 -3.51 10.82
C ALA A 97 8.83 -2.86 10.31
N PHE A 98 8.17 -2.03 11.14
CA PHE A 98 6.95 -1.30 10.78
C PHE A 98 7.24 0.09 10.18
N ARG A 99 8.52 0.50 10.15
CA ARG A 99 8.91 1.78 9.54
C ARG A 99 8.67 1.72 8.03
N GLN A 100 7.85 2.63 7.55
CA GLN A 100 7.39 2.73 6.16
C GLN A 100 8.40 3.49 5.27
N ILE A 101 9.69 3.16 5.37
CA ILE A 101 10.78 3.93 4.73
C ILE A 101 11.18 3.43 3.34
N SER A 102 10.89 2.16 3.01
CA SER A 102 11.15 1.62 1.67
C SER A 102 10.11 0.58 1.26
N PRO A 103 9.70 0.57 -0.02
CA PRO A 103 8.76 -0.41 -0.54
C PRO A 103 9.22 -1.84 -0.28
N GLY A 104 8.30 -2.70 0.14
CA GLY A 104 8.63 -4.09 0.38
C GLY A 104 7.55 -4.85 1.11
N LEU A 105 7.85 -6.12 1.38
CA LEU A 105 7.05 -7.02 2.17
C LEU A 105 7.85 -7.40 3.42
N VAL A 106 7.18 -7.47 4.56
CA VAL A 106 7.72 -8.09 5.77
C VAL A 106 6.76 -9.19 6.18
N LEU A 107 7.28 -10.40 6.31
CA LEU A 107 6.60 -11.51 6.94
C LEU A 107 7.12 -11.63 8.37
N VAL A 108 6.21 -11.77 9.33
CA VAL A 108 6.54 -11.88 10.75
C VAL A 108 5.94 -13.17 11.28
N LEU A 109 6.74 -14.06 11.85
CA LEU A 109 6.22 -15.20 12.59
C LEU A 109 5.70 -14.70 13.95
N ILE A 110 4.41 -14.92 14.23
CA ILE A 110 3.71 -14.38 15.40
C ILE A 110 3.06 -15.50 16.21
N GLY A 111 2.90 -15.30 17.51
CA GLY A 111 2.15 -16.24 18.35
C GLY A 111 2.93 -17.43 18.88
N GLU A 112 4.25 -17.48 18.65
CA GLU A 112 5.15 -18.45 19.29
C GLU A 112 5.14 -18.25 20.81
N LEU A 113 5.12 -19.36 21.55
CA LEU A 113 5.14 -19.42 23.02
C LEU A 113 6.38 -20.21 23.47
N ASP A 114 6.93 -19.85 24.63
CA ASP A 114 7.99 -20.60 25.31
C ASP A 114 7.44 -21.85 26.03
N ASP A 115 8.35 -22.63 26.63
CA ASP A 115 8.03 -23.86 27.37
C ASP A 115 7.05 -23.62 28.54
N GLU A 116 6.99 -22.39 29.05
CA GLU A 116 6.08 -21.95 30.11
C GLU A 116 4.73 -21.43 29.57
N GLY A 117 4.53 -21.41 28.24
CA GLY A 117 3.32 -20.94 27.58
C GLY A 117 3.19 -19.42 27.50
N ALA A 118 4.27 -18.68 27.77
CA ALA A 118 4.34 -17.23 27.61
C ALA A 118 4.88 -16.85 26.22
N PRO A 119 4.56 -15.66 25.69
CA PRO A 119 5.08 -15.26 24.39
C PRO A 119 6.61 -15.14 24.38
N THR A 120 7.27 -15.72 23.37
CA THR A 120 8.75 -15.68 23.24
C THR A 120 9.32 -14.26 23.20
N ALA A 121 10.57 -14.05 23.61
CA ALA A 121 11.15 -12.70 23.67
C ALA A 121 11.39 -12.05 22.29
N THR A 122 11.52 -12.88 21.26
CA THR A 122 11.88 -12.51 19.89
C THR A 122 10.82 -12.98 18.89
N ARG A 123 10.98 -12.54 17.63
CA ARG A 123 10.20 -12.99 16.47
C ARG A 123 11.12 -13.09 15.27
N LEU A 124 10.83 -14.05 14.41
CA LEU A 124 11.51 -14.23 13.13
C LEU A 124 10.84 -13.39 12.04
N LEU A 125 11.64 -12.60 11.33
CA LEU A 125 11.20 -11.68 10.28
C LEU A 125 11.88 -12.03 8.97
N VAL A 126 11.09 -12.06 7.89
CA VAL A 126 11.59 -12.13 6.51
C VAL A 126 11.20 -10.85 5.79
N VAL A 127 12.17 -10.23 5.12
CA VAL A 127 11.98 -9.03 4.32
C VAL A 127 12.08 -9.41 2.85
N GLY A 128 11.06 -9.04 2.08
CA GLY A 128 11.04 -9.11 0.64
C GLY A 128 11.16 -7.71 0.03
N ARG A 129 12.00 -7.56 -0.99
CA ARG A 129 12.06 -6.33 -1.79
C ARG A 129 11.01 -6.37 -2.88
N TYR A 130 10.53 -5.20 -3.25
CA TYR A 130 9.72 -4.99 -4.43
C TYR A 130 10.63 -4.52 -5.58
N GLU A 131 10.55 -5.18 -6.73
CA GLU A 131 11.35 -4.83 -7.91
C GLU A 131 10.52 -3.97 -8.86
N ALA A 132 10.85 -2.68 -8.95
CA ALA A 132 10.08 -1.72 -9.77
C ALA A 132 10.08 -2.08 -11.26
N GLU A 133 11.07 -2.84 -11.73
CA GLU A 133 11.17 -3.36 -13.11
C GLU A 133 9.98 -4.28 -13.48
N GLN A 134 9.28 -4.85 -12.48
CA GLN A 134 8.10 -5.68 -12.71
C GLN A 134 6.89 -4.87 -13.23
N GLU A 135 6.79 -3.57 -12.93
CA GLU A 135 5.72 -2.71 -13.47
C GLU A 135 5.92 -2.45 -14.97
N LEU A 136 7.16 -2.49 -15.48
CA LEU A 136 7.44 -2.40 -16.93
C LEU A 136 6.93 -3.61 -17.71
N THR A 137 6.78 -4.76 -17.03
CA THR A 137 6.30 -6.01 -17.66
C THR A 137 4.77 -6.10 -17.61
N ARG A 138 4.11 -5.40 -16.66
CA ARG A 138 2.65 -5.32 -16.53
C ARG A 138 1.99 -4.57 -17.70
N GLU A 139 2.69 -3.63 -18.32
CA GLU A 139 2.22 -2.92 -19.53
C GLU A 139 2.56 -3.64 -20.85
N GLY A 140 3.25 -4.79 -20.81
CA GLY A 140 3.88 -5.43 -21.98
C GLY A 140 3.07 -6.49 -22.73
N PHE A 141 1.74 -6.61 -22.55
CA PHE A 141 0.92 -7.57 -23.30
C PHE A 141 0.47 -7.02 -24.67
N LEU A 142 1.42 -6.71 -25.55
CA LEU A 142 1.23 -6.73 -27.02
C LEU A 142 2.54 -7.17 -27.68
N SER A 143 2.65 -8.47 -27.93
CA SER A 143 3.70 -9.06 -28.76
C SER A 143 3.55 -8.64 -30.22
N THR A 144 4.65 -8.33 -30.90
CA THR A 144 5.20 -9.20 -31.97
C THR A 144 6.52 -8.66 -32.51
N ASP A 145 7.52 -9.55 -32.51
CA ASP A 145 8.66 -9.73 -33.42
C ASP A 145 9.12 -8.56 -34.30
N ILE A 146 10.42 -8.24 -34.27
CA ILE A 146 11.37 -8.60 -35.35
C ILE A 146 12.78 -8.70 -34.76
N GLU A 147 13.37 -9.88 -34.89
CA GLU A 147 14.79 -10.19 -34.80
C GLU A 147 15.59 -9.38 -35.84
N ARG A 148 16.59 -8.61 -35.41
CA ARG A 148 17.68 -8.17 -36.30
C ARG A 148 19.01 -8.23 -35.57
N ASP A 149 19.86 -9.07 -36.13
CA ASP A 149 21.29 -9.21 -35.88
C ASP A 149 22.07 -7.95 -36.34
N VAL A 150 23.40 -7.99 -36.17
CA VAL A 150 24.51 -7.12 -36.65
C VAL A 150 24.95 -5.89 -35.81
N PRO A 151 26.25 -5.45 -35.83
CA PRO A 151 27.52 -6.03 -35.34
C PRO A 151 28.27 -5.14 -34.30
N LEU A 152 29.41 -5.64 -33.79
CA LEU A 152 30.38 -4.89 -32.96
C LEU A 152 31.01 -3.67 -33.68
N ALA A 153 30.88 -2.47 -33.10
CA ALA A 153 31.92 -1.42 -33.12
C ALA A 153 31.74 -0.44 -31.95
N THR A 154 32.82 -0.20 -31.20
CA THR A 154 32.89 0.65 -30.01
C THR A 154 33.35 2.06 -30.36
N PRO A 155 32.48 3.06 -30.16
CA PRO A 155 32.84 4.35 -29.58
C PRO A 155 32.06 4.52 -28.27
N ILE A 156 32.69 5.02 -27.19
CA ILE A 156 31.99 5.23 -25.91
C ILE A 156 30.80 6.16 -26.17
N PRO A 157 29.55 5.68 -26.03
CA PRO A 157 28.41 6.56 -26.08
C PRO A 157 28.42 7.38 -24.79
N VAL A 158 28.12 8.66 -24.89
CA VAL A 158 27.56 9.38 -23.74
C VAL A 158 26.33 8.57 -23.34
N PHE A 159 26.41 7.82 -22.25
CA PHE A 159 25.24 7.11 -21.76
C PHE A 159 24.17 8.16 -21.49
N PRO A 160 22.94 8.01 -22.01
CA PRO A 160 21.85 8.84 -21.54
C PRO A 160 21.77 8.65 -20.04
N THR A 161 22.13 9.69 -19.27
CA THR A 161 21.86 9.69 -17.83
C THR A 161 20.35 9.79 -17.68
N ALA A 162 19.71 8.66 -17.39
CA ALA A 162 18.34 8.64 -16.92
C ALA A 162 18.34 9.30 -15.54
N THR A 163 18.15 10.62 -15.54
CA THR A 163 17.81 11.35 -14.33
C THR A 163 16.35 11.04 -14.10
N PRO A 164 15.97 10.30 -13.04
CA PRO A 164 14.56 10.05 -12.77
C PRO A 164 13.88 11.41 -12.62
N GLN A 165 12.95 11.70 -13.52
CA GLN A 165 12.02 12.80 -13.29
C GLN A 165 10.98 12.27 -12.31
N PRO A 166 10.78 12.93 -11.16
CA PRO A 166 9.84 12.46 -10.16
C PRO A 166 8.45 12.28 -10.79
N ALA A 167 7.80 11.16 -10.47
CA ALA A 167 6.39 10.98 -10.75
C ALA A 167 5.64 12.15 -10.09
N ARG A 168 5.00 12.99 -10.91
CA ARG A 168 4.45 14.28 -10.48
C ARG A 168 3.25 14.17 -9.52
N ASP A 169 2.79 12.95 -9.21
CA ASP A 169 1.54 12.72 -8.46
C ASP A 169 1.67 11.72 -7.29
N LEU A 170 2.81 11.66 -6.56
CA LEU A 170 2.91 10.86 -5.31
C LEU A 170 2.30 11.57 -4.07
N LEU A 171 1.30 12.43 -4.24
CA LEU A 171 0.51 12.90 -3.10
C LEU A 171 -0.53 11.82 -2.78
N TYR A 172 -0.27 11.03 -1.75
CA TYR A 172 -1.21 9.99 -1.32
C TYR A 172 -2.40 10.63 -0.61
N VAL A 173 -3.61 10.30 -1.07
CA VAL A 173 -4.86 10.79 -0.51
C VAL A 173 -5.66 9.61 0.04
N GLU A 174 -5.99 9.67 1.33
CA GLU A 174 -6.88 8.73 2.00
C GLU A 174 -8.14 9.47 2.48
N LEU A 175 -9.31 9.03 2.02
CA LEU A 175 -10.58 9.52 2.55
C LEU A 175 -10.91 8.76 3.85
N VAL A 176 -10.76 9.44 4.98
CA VAL A 176 -10.92 8.85 6.33
C VAL A 176 -12.39 8.70 6.70
N SER A 177 -13.20 9.73 6.44
CA SER A 177 -14.64 9.66 6.69
C SER A 177 -15.41 10.68 5.88
N VAL A 178 -16.66 10.35 5.63
CA VAL A 178 -17.68 11.25 5.09
C VAL A 178 -18.84 11.25 6.08
N GLY A 179 -19.29 12.44 6.48
CA GLY A 179 -20.42 12.60 7.39
C GLY A 179 -21.11 13.93 7.18
N THR A 180 -22.13 14.19 7.97
CA THR A 180 -22.90 15.44 7.92
C THR A 180 -22.69 16.24 9.20
N SER A 181 -22.53 17.55 9.08
CA SER A 181 -22.50 18.44 10.24
C SER A 181 -23.92 18.66 10.78
N PRO A 182 -24.08 19.09 12.05
CA PRO A 182 -25.39 19.48 12.60
C PRO A 182 -26.10 20.55 11.76
N ASP A 183 -25.34 21.44 11.11
CA ASP A 183 -25.86 22.52 10.26
C ASP A 183 -26.19 22.08 8.82
N GLY A 184 -26.15 20.77 8.52
CA GLY A 184 -26.55 20.20 7.22
C GLY A 184 -25.46 20.13 6.15
N TYR A 185 -24.24 20.61 6.41
CA TYR A 185 -23.13 20.49 5.47
C TYR A 185 -22.60 19.07 5.38
N LEU A 186 -22.13 18.67 4.20
CA LEU A 186 -21.34 17.46 4.06
C LEU A 186 -19.91 17.75 4.52
N VAL A 187 -19.33 16.84 5.31
CA VAL A 187 -17.98 16.96 5.87
C VAL A 187 -17.15 15.77 5.41
N THR A 188 -16.05 16.05 4.72
CA THR A 188 -15.07 15.03 4.31
C THR A 188 -13.80 15.22 5.12
N LYS A 189 -13.37 14.16 5.81
CA LYS A 189 -12.07 14.11 6.48
C LYS A 189 -11.13 13.25 5.65
N MET A 190 -9.94 13.76 5.36
CA MET A 190 -8.95 13.07 4.57
C MET A 190 -7.56 13.21 5.18
N ARG A 191 -6.70 12.23 4.91
CA ARG A 191 -5.29 12.27 5.22
C ARG A 191 -4.49 12.32 3.94
N LEU A 192 -3.57 13.25 3.90
CA LEU A 192 -2.70 13.54 2.77
C LEU A 192 -1.27 13.19 3.18
N TYR A 193 -0.50 12.57 2.30
CA TYR A 193 0.92 12.31 2.53
C TYR A 193 1.71 12.62 1.27
N ASN A 194 2.67 13.53 1.39
CA ASN A 194 3.55 13.87 0.30
C ASN A 194 4.75 12.90 0.28
N GLY A 195 4.68 11.89 -0.59
CA GLY A 195 5.79 10.96 -0.82
C GLY A 195 6.82 11.45 -1.85
N GLN A 196 6.64 12.67 -2.39
CA GLN A 196 7.54 13.26 -3.37
C GLN A 196 8.76 13.90 -2.68
N TYR A 197 9.80 14.18 -3.48
CA TYR A 197 10.97 14.96 -3.04
C TYR A 197 10.75 16.48 -3.14
N GLU A 198 9.68 16.90 -3.80
CA GLU A 198 9.27 18.30 -3.91
C GLU A 198 8.14 18.60 -2.93
N LEU A 199 8.06 19.85 -2.46
CA LEU A 199 6.90 20.31 -1.70
C LEU A 199 5.67 20.34 -2.62
N VAL A 200 4.51 20.00 -2.07
CA VAL A 200 3.24 20.08 -2.78
C VAL A 200 2.43 21.20 -2.14
N THR A 201 2.00 22.17 -2.94
CA THR A 201 1.06 23.20 -2.50
C THR A 201 -0.32 22.85 -3.03
N LEU A 202 -1.27 22.67 -2.12
CA LEU A 202 -2.68 22.48 -2.43
C LEU A 202 -3.41 23.82 -2.41
N TYR A 203 -4.18 24.03 -3.46
CA TYR A 203 -5.11 25.14 -3.64
C TYR A 203 -6.56 24.64 -3.51
N PRO A 204 -7.52 25.53 -3.22
CA PRO A 204 -8.95 25.17 -3.20
C PRO A 204 -9.44 24.41 -4.43
N ASP A 205 -8.90 24.72 -5.61
CA ASP A 205 -9.30 24.10 -6.88
C ASP A 205 -8.73 22.68 -7.06
N ASP A 206 -7.75 22.27 -6.26
CA ASP A 206 -7.18 20.92 -6.31
C ASP A 206 -8.07 19.88 -5.62
N ILE A 207 -9.02 20.35 -4.79
CA ILE A 207 -9.97 19.51 -4.07
C ILE A 207 -11.37 19.97 -4.47
N GLN A 208 -12.11 19.09 -5.15
CA GLN A 208 -13.40 19.46 -5.71
C GLN A 208 -14.44 18.39 -5.48
N MET A 209 -15.71 18.77 -5.41
CA MET A 209 -16.82 17.82 -5.35
C MET A 209 -17.95 18.20 -6.29
N THR A 210 -18.56 17.18 -6.89
CA THR A 210 -19.80 17.29 -7.65
C THR A 210 -20.89 16.44 -6.98
N PHE A 211 -22.15 16.84 -7.11
CA PHE A 211 -23.30 16.17 -6.53
C PHE A 211 -24.32 15.81 -7.63
N GLY A 212 -25.11 14.75 -7.41
CA GLY A 212 -26.22 14.46 -8.29
C GLY A 212 -27.08 13.27 -7.87
N ASN A 213 -28.02 12.91 -8.75
CA ASN A 213 -29.06 11.92 -8.50
C ASN A 213 -28.73 10.51 -9.03
N GLN A 214 -27.52 10.31 -9.54
CA GLN A 214 -27.02 9.03 -10.05
C GLN A 214 -25.56 8.85 -9.62
N PRO A 215 -25.06 7.60 -9.51
CA PRO A 215 -23.64 7.33 -9.29
C PRO A 215 -22.77 8.05 -10.31
N ASN A 216 -21.60 8.55 -9.86
CA ASN A 216 -20.67 9.35 -10.67
C ASN A 216 -21.37 10.56 -11.33
N PRO A 217 -21.96 11.46 -10.53
CA PRO A 217 -22.82 12.49 -11.04
C PRO A 217 -22.07 13.43 -12.00
N PRO A 218 -22.57 13.61 -13.24
CA PRO A 218 -22.08 14.63 -14.12
C PRO A 218 -22.54 15.99 -13.60
N GLY A 219 -21.63 16.95 -13.44
CA GLY A 219 -22.00 18.24 -12.86
C GLY A 219 -20.86 19.22 -12.74
N PRO A 220 -21.16 20.48 -12.34
CA PRO A 220 -20.14 21.46 -12.03
C PRO A 220 -19.37 21.03 -10.77
N TRP A 221 -18.04 21.11 -10.87
CA TRP A 221 -17.16 20.86 -9.75
C TRP A 221 -17.14 22.07 -8.81
N ILE A 222 -17.46 21.82 -7.54
CA ILE A 222 -17.42 22.81 -6.46
C ILE A 222 -16.03 22.69 -5.82
N PRO A 223 -15.21 23.75 -5.79
CA PRO A 223 -13.90 23.71 -5.13
C PRO A 223 -14.03 23.77 -3.60
N ALA A 224 -12.99 23.30 -2.90
CA ALA A 224 -12.87 23.34 -1.45
C ALA A 224 -12.60 24.77 -0.95
N SER A 225 -13.57 25.66 -1.12
CA SER A 225 -13.45 27.10 -0.83
C SER A 225 -13.07 27.46 0.61
N ASN A 226 -13.25 26.53 1.56
CA ASN A 226 -12.84 26.68 2.95
C ASN A 226 -11.42 26.17 3.24
N LEU A 227 -10.69 25.70 2.22
CA LEU A 227 -9.27 25.38 2.30
C LEU A 227 -8.45 26.67 2.17
N GLU A 228 -7.58 26.94 3.13
CA GLU A 228 -6.47 27.87 2.91
C GLU A 228 -5.34 27.14 2.17
N ASN A 229 -4.63 27.83 1.27
CA ASN A 229 -3.51 27.25 0.53
C ASN A 229 -2.54 26.58 1.51
N MET A 230 -2.32 25.28 1.33
CA MET A 230 -1.57 24.46 2.27
C MET A 230 -0.36 23.87 1.55
N THR A 231 0.82 23.99 2.16
CA THR A 231 2.01 23.32 1.65
C THR A 231 2.32 22.10 2.50
N ILE A 232 2.50 20.96 1.84
CA ILE A 232 2.89 19.68 2.44
C ILE A 232 4.32 19.40 2.00
N LEU A 233 5.26 19.39 2.95
CA LEU A 233 6.67 19.13 2.67
C LEU A 233 6.91 17.66 2.32
N PRO A 234 8.03 17.34 1.65
CA PRO A 234 8.46 15.95 1.42
C PRO A 234 8.43 15.10 2.69
N GLY A 235 7.78 13.94 2.62
CA GLY A 235 7.64 13.01 3.75
C GLY A 235 6.67 13.46 4.85
N GLN A 236 5.93 14.56 4.64
CA GLN A 236 4.97 15.07 5.60
C GLN A 236 3.57 14.52 5.33
N ALA A 237 2.84 14.24 6.41
CA ALA A 237 1.40 13.98 6.37
C ALA A 237 0.61 15.16 6.92
N ALA A 238 -0.59 15.39 6.38
CA ALA A 238 -1.53 16.40 6.83
C ALA A 238 -2.94 15.80 6.92
N ASP A 239 -3.66 16.09 8.00
CA ASP A 239 -5.07 15.75 8.11
C ASP A 239 -5.91 16.97 7.74
N LEU A 240 -6.89 16.78 6.87
CA LEU A 240 -7.71 17.83 6.29
C LEU A 240 -9.19 17.56 6.55
N THR A 241 -9.93 18.60 6.92
CA THR A 241 -11.39 18.56 7.04
C THR A 241 -11.97 19.63 6.12
N ILE A 242 -12.75 19.20 5.13
CA ILE A 242 -13.43 20.09 4.18
C ILE A 242 -14.94 19.99 4.38
N THR A 243 -15.59 21.15 4.33
CA THR A 243 -17.03 21.30 4.53
C THR A 243 -17.65 21.79 3.23
N TRP A 244 -18.72 21.13 2.81
CA TRP A 244 -19.33 21.32 1.51
C TRP A 244 -20.78 21.70 1.68
N ALA A 245 -21.21 22.73 0.95
CA ALA A 245 -22.61 23.06 0.83
C ALA A 245 -23.33 21.89 0.13
N TRP A 246 -24.18 21.20 0.89
CA TRP A 246 -24.97 20.08 0.41
C TRP A 246 -26.41 20.29 0.88
N GLU A 247 -27.35 20.36 -0.07
CA GLU A 247 -28.75 20.67 0.22
C GLU A 247 -29.56 19.44 0.68
N GLY A 248 -28.90 18.31 0.97
CA GLY A 248 -29.54 17.09 1.48
C GLY A 248 -30.41 16.32 0.47
N GLN A 249 -30.55 16.81 -0.76
CA GLN A 249 -31.45 16.22 -1.76
C GLN A 249 -30.74 15.30 -2.77
N MET A 250 -29.42 15.41 -2.91
CA MET A 250 -28.65 14.65 -3.90
C MET A 250 -27.97 13.44 -3.22
N PRO A 251 -28.38 12.20 -3.56
CA PRO A 251 -27.91 10.98 -2.90
C PRO A 251 -26.52 10.50 -3.35
N TYR A 252 -25.91 11.14 -4.35
CA TYR A 252 -24.58 10.78 -4.83
C TYR A 252 -23.68 12.00 -4.92
N ALA A 253 -22.39 11.78 -4.65
CA ALA A 253 -21.35 12.76 -4.88
C ALA A 253 -20.07 12.08 -5.42
N THR A 254 -19.25 12.85 -6.11
CA THR A 254 -17.89 12.45 -6.46
C THR A 254 -16.93 13.50 -5.91
N LEU A 255 -16.01 13.08 -5.04
CA LEU A 255 -14.91 13.89 -4.54
C LEU A 255 -13.67 13.65 -5.40
N ARG A 256 -13.04 14.72 -5.85
CA ARG A 256 -11.76 14.71 -6.54
C ARG A 256 -10.71 15.41 -5.70
N VAL A 257 -9.53 14.82 -5.63
CA VAL A 257 -8.33 15.43 -5.03
C VAL A 257 -7.18 15.21 -5.99
N LEU A 258 -6.82 16.24 -6.76
CA LEU A 258 -5.90 16.11 -7.89
C LEU A 258 -6.31 14.95 -8.81
N ALA A 259 -5.47 13.91 -8.92
CA ALA A 259 -5.71 12.72 -9.72
C ALA A 259 -6.60 11.66 -9.04
N TYR A 260 -6.91 11.81 -7.75
CA TYR A 260 -7.75 10.86 -7.01
C TYR A 260 -9.23 11.18 -7.18
N GLU A 261 -10.05 10.13 -7.31
CA GLU A 261 -11.50 10.26 -7.41
C GLU A 261 -12.17 9.24 -6.48
N PHE A 262 -13.17 9.71 -5.73
CA PHE A 262 -13.92 8.93 -4.75
C PHE A 262 -15.42 9.07 -5.03
N SER A 263 -16.09 7.96 -5.33
CA SER A 263 -17.55 7.92 -5.41
C SER A 263 -18.13 7.82 -3.99
N ILE A 264 -19.10 8.68 -3.68
CA ILE A 264 -19.75 8.79 -2.38
C ILE A 264 -21.25 8.59 -2.57
N GLN A 265 -21.84 7.70 -1.76
CA GLN A 265 -23.29 7.55 -1.66
C GLN A 265 -23.76 8.11 -0.32
N LEU A 266 -24.68 9.06 -0.38
CA LEU A 266 -25.25 9.78 0.74
C LEU A 266 -26.62 9.14 1.03
N GLN A 267 -26.78 8.57 2.23
CA GLN A 267 -28.04 7.95 2.68
C GLN A 267 -29.03 8.98 3.18
#